data_AF-A0AAU5X279-F1
#
_entry.id   AF-A0AAU5X279-F1
#
_cell.length_a   1.000
_cell.length_b   1.000
_cell.length_c   1.000
_cell.angle_alpha   90.00
_cell.angle_beta   90.00
_cell.angle_gamma   90.00
#
_symmetry.space_group_name_H-M   'P 1'
#
loop_
_entity.id
_entity.type
_entity.pdbx_description
1 polymer ?
#
loop_
_entity_poly.entity_id
_entity_poly.type
_entity_poly.pdbx_seq_one_letter_code
_entity_poly.pdbx_strand_id
1 'polypeptide(L)'
;MSNEAEILPNLLREESFEIVMRGYNRRQVDEYIARTRNQIRELEARLSRALDEVERTRREMAEVRESRRPTGDDLSERLRQIINLAEEEAQSKLGDADQKVNQIRQEAEREAKRVVDEAQGKSERTVAQAQENANHMLAAAKQESERIRSSAKQEADQLLLDTRNEAERTLTSAERRASAINEDATERLTQLTRQHSQALGRLSEISETLSVLLRAEESAGPLEKMVEEIAKASRHDRQERPDHQPDAPRAHAQPQAPHPQPPQQPPFPPQPVPPQPHGQPQGAHAMPPANMPEPPHVIPMPPAGEPAE
;
A
#
# COMPACT_ATOMS: atom_id res chain seq x y z
N MET A 1 -79.49 79.99 -18.49
CA MET A 1 -80.64 79.13 -18.84
C MET A 1 -81.70 79.35 -17.76
N SER A 2 -82.18 80.57 -17.53
CA SER A 2 -83.07 81.36 -18.40
C SER A 2 -84.46 80.71 -18.50
N ASN A 3 -85.45 81.39 -17.93
CA ASN A 3 -86.91 81.18 -18.00
C ASN A 3 -87.54 80.16 -17.03
N GLU A 4 -87.90 80.62 -15.82
CA GLU A 4 -89.11 80.08 -15.15
C GLU A 4 -89.68 80.96 -14.02
N ALA A 5 -89.05 82.08 -13.66
CA ALA A 5 -89.54 82.97 -12.59
C ALA A 5 -90.38 84.18 -13.08
N GLU A 6 -90.71 84.27 -14.39
CA GLU A 6 -91.52 85.38 -14.94
C GLU A 6 -92.92 84.98 -15.40
N ILE A 7 -93.31 83.71 -15.25
CA ILE A 7 -94.69 83.28 -15.50
C ILE A 7 -95.35 83.06 -14.16
N LEU A 8 -95.75 84.13 -13.47
CA LEU A 8 -96.95 84.16 -12.63
C LEU A 8 -97.39 85.59 -12.20
N PRO A 9 -97.31 86.66 -13.03
CA PRO A 9 -98.05 87.88 -12.74
C PRO A 9 -99.44 87.82 -13.40
N ASN A 10 -100.33 86.89 -12.99
CA ASN A 10 -101.77 87.00 -13.33
C ASN A 10 -102.76 86.06 -12.62
N LEU A 11 -102.42 85.41 -11.50
CA LEU A 11 -103.37 84.52 -10.79
C LEU A 11 -104.32 85.22 -9.78
N LEU A 12 -104.27 86.55 -9.72
CA LEU A 12 -105.19 87.38 -8.93
C LEU A 12 -106.33 87.98 -9.76
N ARG A 13 -106.47 87.61 -11.04
CA ARG A 13 -107.72 87.84 -11.74
C ARG A 13 -108.75 86.89 -11.14
N GLU A 14 -109.87 87.43 -10.71
CA GLU A 14 -111.05 86.63 -10.42
C GLU A 14 -111.45 85.94 -11.73
N GLU A 15 -110.93 84.73 -11.96
CA GLU A 15 -111.31 83.87 -13.08
C GLU A 15 -112.78 83.46 -12.88
N SER A 16 -113.68 84.32 -13.33
CA SER A 16 -115.12 84.05 -13.35
C SER A 16 -115.43 83.20 -14.58
N PHE A 17 -115.90 81.97 -14.35
CA PHE A 17 -116.33 81.08 -15.43
C PHE A 17 -117.64 81.59 -16.07
N GLU A 18 -117.78 81.43 -17.39
CA GLU A 18 -119.00 81.77 -18.13
C GLU A 18 -120.18 80.83 -17.76
N ILE A 19 -121.40 81.36 -17.67
CA ILE A 19 -122.59 80.62 -17.23
C ILE A 19 -123.33 80.03 -18.43
N VAL A 20 -123.30 78.71 -18.59
CA VAL A 20 -124.02 77.97 -19.64
C VAL A 20 -125.26 77.29 -19.04
N MET A 21 -126.39 77.26 -19.78
CA MET A 21 -127.73 76.80 -19.32
C MET A 21 -127.78 75.36 -18.77
N ARG A 22 -126.75 74.54 -18.97
CA ARG A 22 -126.53 73.26 -18.30
C ARG A 22 -125.05 73.14 -17.89
N GLY A 23 -124.68 73.83 -16.83
CA GLY A 23 -123.32 73.89 -16.30
C GLY A 23 -123.20 73.33 -14.87
N TYR A 24 -121.97 73.25 -14.37
CA TYR A 24 -121.70 72.88 -12.99
C TYR A 24 -122.27 73.93 -12.02
N ASN A 25 -122.71 73.49 -10.85
CA ASN A 25 -123.29 74.38 -9.84
C ASN A 25 -122.24 75.39 -9.35
N ARG A 26 -122.48 76.69 -9.58
CA ARG A 26 -121.57 77.79 -9.24
C ARG A 26 -121.07 77.73 -7.80
N ARG A 27 -121.95 77.46 -6.82
CA ARG A 27 -121.57 77.35 -5.40
C ARG A 27 -120.59 76.20 -5.15
N GLN A 28 -120.81 75.07 -5.81
CA GLN A 28 -119.96 73.89 -5.68
C GLN A 28 -118.58 74.11 -6.32
N VAL A 29 -118.54 74.86 -7.42
CA VAL A 29 -117.30 75.27 -8.10
C VAL A 29 -116.52 76.28 -7.24
N ASP A 30 -117.17 77.29 -6.69
CA ASP A 30 -116.54 78.27 -5.80
C ASP A 30 -115.98 77.59 -4.52
N GLU A 31 -116.74 76.65 -3.94
CA GLU A 31 -116.29 75.85 -2.80
C GLU A 31 -115.10 74.94 -3.16
N TYR A 32 -115.11 74.35 -4.37
CA TYR A 32 -113.99 73.56 -4.88
C TYR A 32 -112.75 74.42 -5.14
N ILE A 33 -112.89 75.62 -5.72
CA ILE A 33 -111.79 76.57 -5.96
C ILE A 33 -111.20 77.05 -4.63
N ALA A 34 -112.04 77.37 -3.64
CA ALA A 34 -111.58 77.75 -2.31
C ALA A 34 -110.78 76.61 -1.65
N ARG A 35 -111.26 75.36 -1.78
CA ARG A 35 -110.56 74.16 -1.31
C ARG A 35 -109.22 73.97 -2.03
N THR A 36 -109.18 74.08 -3.35
CA THR A 36 -107.95 73.93 -4.14
C THR A 36 -106.95 75.05 -3.85
N ARG A 37 -107.40 76.30 -3.69
CA ARG A 37 -106.52 77.42 -3.29
C ARG A 37 -105.94 77.22 -1.89
N ASN A 38 -106.73 76.69 -0.95
CA ASN A 38 -106.23 76.33 0.38
C ASN A 38 -105.22 75.17 0.29
N GLN A 39 -105.47 74.17 -0.55
CA GLN A 39 -104.55 73.06 -0.77
C GLN A 39 -103.24 73.52 -1.44
N ILE A 40 -103.29 74.48 -2.38
CA ILE A 40 -102.10 75.09 -2.98
C ILE A 40 -101.28 75.81 -1.91
N ARG A 41 -101.91 76.66 -1.09
CA ARG A 41 -101.23 77.34 0.02
C ARG A 41 -100.62 76.36 1.02
N GLU A 42 -101.30 75.25 1.30
CA GLU A 42 -100.79 74.20 2.19
C GLU A 42 -99.59 73.46 1.57
N LEU A 43 -99.63 73.17 0.27
CA LEU A 43 -98.50 72.56 -0.46
C LEU A 43 -97.30 73.51 -0.55
N GLU A 44 -97.52 74.81 -0.76
CA GLU A 44 -96.48 75.84 -0.74
C GLU A 44 -95.87 76.00 0.67
N ALA A 45 -96.70 75.99 1.71
CA ALA A 45 -96.24 76.00 3.11
C ALA A 45 -95.47 74.72 3.47
N ARG A 46 -95.85 73.58 2.88
CA ARG A 46 -95.11 72.32 3.04
C ARG A 46 -93.78 72.33 2.29
N LEU A 47 -93.75 72.91 1.09
CA LEU A 47 -92.54 73.03 0.27
C LEU A 47 -91.51 73.95 0.93
N SER A 48 -91.94 75.11 1.42
CA SER A 48 -91.06 76.03 2.17
C SER A 48 -90.46 75.36 3.41
N ARG A 49 -91.27 74.66 4.21
CA ARG A 49 -90.76 73.88 5.35
C ARG A 49 -89.75 72.80 4.91
N ALA A 50 -90.04 72.08 3.83
CA ALA A 50 -89.13 71.06 3.32
C ALA A 50 -87.81 71.65 2.81
N LEU A 51 -87.85 72.83 2.16
CA LEU A 51 -86.65 73.56 1.75
C LEU A 51 -85.83 74.03 2.97
N ASP A 52 -86.49 74.58 3.98
CA ASP A 52 -85.84 74.97 5.24
C ASP A 52 -85.20 73.76 5.94
N GLU A 53 -85.86 72.61 5.95
CA GLU A 53 -85.31 71.34 6.48
C GLU A 53 -84.09 70.86 5.67
N VAL A 54 -84.14 70.97 4.33
CA VAL A 54 -82.98 70.66 3.47
C VAL A 54 -81.82 71.62 3.73
N GLU A 55 -82.08 72.91 3.94
CA GLU A 55 -81.04 73.87 4.29
C GLU A 55 -80.45 73.60 5.67
N ARG A 56 -81.27 73.27 6.67
CA ARG A 56 -80.82 72.89 8.01
C ARG A 56 -79.94 71.66 7.97
N THR A 57 -80.40 70.59 7.33
CA THR A 57 -79.61 69.35 7.19
C THR A 57 -78.32 69.58 6.40
N ARG A 58 -78.31 70.45 5.38
CA ARG A 58 -77.07 70.85 4.69
C ARG A 58 -76.10 71.59 5.60
N ARG A 59 -76.58 72.49 6.46
CA ARG A 59 -75.74 73.19 7.45
C ARG A 59 -75.19 72.22 8.49
N GLU A 60 -76.03 71.35 9.04
CA GLU A 60 -75.60 70.30 9.99
C GLU A 60 -74.56 69.36 9.35
N MET A 61 -74.77 68.95 8.09
CA MET A 61 -73.80 68.12 7.37
C MET A 61 -72.51 68.87 7.04
N ALA A 62 -72.57 70.18 6.80
CA ALA A 62 -71.38 71.01 6.61
C ALA A 62 -70.61 71.17 7.92
N GLU A 63 -71.30 71.39 9.04
CA GLU A 63 -70.71 71.51 10.37
C GLU A 63 -70.10 70.18 10.85
N VAL A 64 -70.76 69.05 10.60
CA VAL A 64 -70.20 67.71 10.84
C VAL A 64 -68.98 67.45 9.95
N ARG A 65 -68.99 67.93 8.70
CA ARG A 65 -67.84 67.80 7.80
C ARG A 65 -66.67 68.69 8.22
N GLU A 66 -66.94 69.89 8.71
CA GLU A 66 -65.92 70.82 9.17
C GLU A 66 -65.29 70.37 10.49
N SER A 67 -66.11 69.86 11.43
CA SER A 67 -65.62 69.24 12.67
C SER A 67 -64.90 67.91 12.45
N ARG A 68 -65.26 67.15 11.41
CA ARG A 68 -64.55 65.91 11.04
C ARG A 68 -63.41 66.12 10.04
N ARG A 69 -63.21 67.33 9.52
CA ARG A 69 -62.08 67.62 8.64
C ARG A 69 -60.86 67.71 9.57
N PRO A 70 -59.98 66.71 9.58
CA PRO A 70 -58.74 66.85 10.32
C PRO A 70 -58.04 68.06 9.70
N THR A 71 -57.73 69.05 10.51
CA THR A 71 -56.93 70.19 10.07
C THR A 71 -55.67 69.64 9.40
N GLY A 72 -55.22 70.21 8.28
CA GLY A 72 -54.05 69.69 7.56
C GLY A 72 -52.81 69.52 8.45
N ASP A 73 -52.75 70.30 9.54
CA ASP A 73 -51.75 70.20 10.59
C ASP A 73 -51.83 68.90 11.42
N ASP A 74 -53.02 68.42 11.81
CA ASP A 74 -53.18 67.15 12.55
C ASP A 74 -52.74 65.93 11.72
N LEU A 75 -53.03 65.95 10.41
CA LEU A 75 -52.57 64.91 9.51
C LEU A 75 -51.05 64.97 9.34
N SER A 76 -50.48 66.18 9.29
CA SER A 76 -49.02 66.37 9.23
C SER A 76 -48.34 65.89 10.51
N GLU A 77 -48.90 66.20 11.68
CA GLU A 77 -48.39 65.76 12.98
C GLU A 77 -48.46 64.23 13.12
N ARG A 78 -49.59 63.62 12.76
CA ARG A 78 -49.73 62.16 12.77
C ARG A 78 -48.80 61.49 11.76
N LEU A 79 -48.59 62.08 10.59
CA LEU A 79 -47.65 61.56 9.59
C LEU A 79 -46.21 61.63 10.12
N ARG A 80 -45.82 62.73 10.76
CA ARG A 80 -44.51 62.85 11.44
C ARG A 80 -44.36 61.80 12.53
N GLN A 81 -45.40 61.56 13.33
CA GLN A 81 -45.38 60.53 14.37
C GLN A 81 -45.19 59.12 13.77
N ILE A 82 -45.86 58.80 12.66
CA ILE A 82 -45.70 57.51 11.97
C ILE A 82 -44.30 57.38 11.40
N ILE A 83 -43.76 58.44 10.78
CA ILE A 83 -42.40 58.43 10.23
C ILE A 83 -41.38 58.23 11.36
N ASN A 84 -41.50 58.98 12.46
CA ASN A 84 -40.60 58.84 13.60
C ASN A 84 -40.67 57.43 14.21
N LEU A 85 -41.89 56.89 14.39
CA LEU A 85 -42.06 55.53 14.91
C LEU A 85 -41.48 54.48 13.95
N ALA A 86 -41.67 54.65 12.64
CA ALA A 86 -41.11 53.77 11.64
C ALA A 86 -39.57 53.88 11.58
N GLU A 87 -39.01 55.07 11.79
CA GLU A 87 -37.57 55.29 11.87
C GLU A 87 -36.96 54.66 13.13
N GLU A 88 -37.60 54.83 14.29
CA GLU A 88 -37.22 54.15 15.53
C GLU A 88 -37.30 52.63 15.39
N GLU A 89 -38.36 52.10 14.78
CA GLU A 89 -38.50 50.66 14.54
C GLU A 89 -37.45 50.14 13.55
N ALA A 90 -37.12 50.92 12.51
CA ALA A 90 -36.07 50.59 11.56
C ALA A 90 -34.68 50.60 12.22
N GLN A 91 -34.37 51.63 13.03
CA GLN A 91 -33.11 51.71 13.78
C GLN A 91 -32.98 50.57 14.78
N SER A 92 -34.06 50.22 15.48
CA SER A 92 -34.10 49.08 16.39
C SER A 92 -33.81 47.76 15.66
N LYS A 93 -34.47 47.52 14.51
CA LYS A 93 -34.23 46.32 13.68
C LYS A 93 -32.81 46.25 13.13
N LEU A 94 -32.23 47.39 12.74
CA LEU A 94 -30.83 47.46 12.30
C LEU A 94 -29.89 47.13 13.46
N GLY A 95 -30.13 47.68 14.66
CA GLY A 95 -29.35 47.36 15.85
C GLY A 95 -29.40 45.87 16.20
N ASP A 96 -30.59 45.25 16.17
CA ASP A 96 -30.78 43.83 16.39
C ASP A 96 -30.09 42.97 15.32
N ALA A 97 -30.16 43.39 14.05
CA ALA A 97 -29.49 42.71 12.95
C ALA A 97 -27.97 42.79 13.10
N ASP A 98 -27.41 43.95 13.41
CA ASP A 98 -25.98 44.15 13.64
C ASP A 98 -25.48 43.33 14.82
N GLN A 99 -26.25 43.27 15.92
CA GLN A 99 -25.91 42.40 17.06
C GLN A 99 -25.88 40.92 16.67
N LYS A 100 -26.88 40.45 15.93
CA LYS A 100 -26.94 39.07 15.43
C LYS A 100 -25.80 38.76 14.48
N VAL A 101 -25.48 39.67 13.55
CA VAL A 101 -24.35 39.52 12.63
C VAL A 101 -23.04 39.41 13.40
N ASN A 102 -22.83 40.28 14.40
CA ASN A 102 -21.64 40.24 15.24
C ASN A 102 -21.54 38.94 16.06
N GLN A 103 -22.66 38.46 16.62
CA GLN A 103 -22.70 37.18 17.33
C GLN A 103 -22.35 36.01 16.41
N ILE A 104 -23.02 35.90 15.26
CA ILE A 104 -22.75 34.86 14.26
C ILE A 104 -21.29 34.92 13.81
N ARG A 105 -20.75 36.12 13.57
CA ARG A 105 -19.35 36.27 13.16
C ARG A 105 -18.39 35.81 14.25
N GLN A 106 -18.63 36.18 15.50
CA GLN A 106 -17.79 35.74 16.63
C GLN A 106 -17.88 34.23 16.85
N GLU A 107 -19.05 33.64 16.73
CA GLU A 107 -19.25 32.19 16.82
C GLU A 107 -18.54 31.46 15.69
N ALA A 108 -18.69 31.94 14.45
CA ALA A 108 -17.99 31.39 13.28
C ALA A 108 -16.48 31.52 13.42
N GLU A 109 -15.95 32.65 13.90
CA GLU A 109 -14.52 32.84 14.16
C GLU A 109 -14.00 31.90 15.26
N ARG A 110 -14.77 31.68 16.33
CA ARG A 110 -14.41 30.73 17.40
C ARG A 110 -14.42 29.29 16.90
N GLU A 111 -15.43 28.91 16.15
CA GLU A 111 -15.54 27.56 15.59
C GLU A 111 -14.44 27.31 14.56
N ALA A 112 -14.16 28.27 13.68
CA ALA A 112 -13.05 28.18 12.74
C ALA A 112 -11.70 28.00 13.45
N LYS A 113 -11.44 28.78 14.50
CA LYS A 113 -10.23 28.61 15.33
C LYS A 113 -10.17 27.23 15.97
N ARG A 114 -11.28 26.77 16.56
CA ARG A 114 -11.36 25.43 17.17
C ARG A 114 -11.04 24.33 16.17
N VAL A 115 -11.60 24.41 14.96
CA VAL A 115 -11.36 23.43 13.89
C VAL A 115 -9.90 23.46 13.44
N VAL A 116 -9.30 24.65 13.30
CA VAL A 116 -7.89 24.80 12.94
C VAL A 116 -6.99 24.22 14.02
N ASP A 117 -7.22 24.55 15.29
CA ASP A 117 -6.44 24.07 16.43
C ASP A 117 -6.57 22.54 16.58
N GLU A 118 -7.77 21.99 16.38
CA GLU A 118 -8.01 20.54 16.39
C GLU A 118 -7.30 19.84 15.22
N ALA A 119 -7.36 20.42 14.02
CA ALA A 119 -6.68 19.90 12.85
C ALA A 119 -5.15 19.93 13.02
N GLN A 120 -4.60 21.02 13.55
CA GLN A 120 -3.19 21.15 13.87
C GLN A 120 -2.78 20.13 14.93
N GLY A 121 -3.51 20.02 16.04
CA GLY A 121 -3.22 19.03 17.08
C GLY A 121 -3.31 17.58 16.58
N LYS A 122 -4.27 17.25 15.70
CA LYS A 122 -4.33 15.93 15.05
C LYS A 122 -3.14 15.69 14.11
N SER A 123 -2.76 16.70 13.33
CA SER A 123 -1.60 16.62 12.44
C SER A 123 -0.32 16.38 13.24
N GLU A 124 -0.06 17.17 14.28
CA GLU A 124 1.10 17.03 15.15
C GLU A 124 1.16 15.65 15.81
N ARG A 125 0.05 15.15 16.36
CA ARG A 125 -0.02 13.80 16.93
C ARG A 125 0.28 12.72 15.88
N THR A 126 -0.25 12.87 14.68
CA THR A 126 -0.03 11.90 13.59
C THR A 126 1.44 11.90 13.16
N VAL A 127 2.05 13.08 13.03
CA VAL A 127 3.48 13.24 12.70
C VAL A 127 4.34 12.65 13.82
N ALA A 128 4.04 12.95 15.08
CA ALA A 128 4.76 12.40 16.23
C ALA A 128 4.68 10.87 16.26
N GLN A 129 3.48 10.30 16.07
CA GLN A 129 3.29 8.85 16.03
C GLN A 129 4.02 8.21 14.84
N ALA A 130 3.96 8.84 13.67
CA ALA A 130 4.67 8.37 12.48
C ALA A 130 6.19 8.39 12.71
N GLN A 131 6.71 9.44 13.35
CA GLN A 131 8.13 9.55 13.68
C GLN A 131 8.55 8.52 14.72
N GLU A 132 7.75 8.27 15.75
CA GLU A 132 8.01 7.22 16.74
C GLU A 132 8.03 5.84 16.09
N ASN A 133 7.02 5.53 15.26
CA ASN A 133 6.95 4.27 14.53
C ASN A 133 8.16 4.11 13.58
N ALA A 134 8.54 5.17 12.87
CA ALA A 134 9.72 5.17 12.00
C ALA A 134 11.02 4.93 12.80
N ASN A 135 11.18 5.60 13.94
CA ASN A 135 12.32 5.39 14.83
C ASN A 135 12.36 3.96 15.38
N HIS A 136 11.20 3.40 15.75
CA HIS A 136 11.08 2.02 16.21
C HIS A 136 11.47 1.02 15.12
N MET A 137 10.95 1.19 13.90
CA MET A 137 11.32 0.35 12.75
C MET A 137 12.81 0.45 12.43
N LEU A 138 13.39 1.65 12.46
CA LEU A 138 14.82 1.85 12.25
C LEU A 138 15.67 1.18 13.34
N ALA A 139 15.25 1.27 14.60
CA ALA A 139 15.94 0.62 15.71
C ALA A 139 15.87 -0.92 15.57
N ALA A 140 14.69 -1.47 15.26
CA ALA A 140 14.51 -2.89 15.02
C ALA A 140 15.33 -3.39 13.82
N ALA A 141 15.33 -2.66 12.70
CA ALA A 141 16.11 -2.99 11.52
C ALA A 141 17.63 -2.93 11.78
N LYS A 142 18.10 -1.94 12.55
CA LYS A 142 19.50 -1.86 12.97
C LYS A 142 19.89 -3.04 13.86
N GLN A 143 19.07 -3.35 14.87
CA GLN A 143 19.31 -4.48 15.76
C GLN A 143 19.36 -5.80 14.99
N GLU A 144 18.44 -6.01 14.05
CA GLU A 144 18.41 -7.22 13.23
C GLU A 144 19.61 -7.30 12.28
N SER A 145 19.99 -6.17 11.67
CA SER A 145 21.21 -6.09 10.85
C SER A 145 22.47 -6.40 11.66
N GLU A 146 22.56 -5.91 12.90
CA GLU A 146 23.67 -6.21 13.81
C GLU A 146 23.71 -7.69 14.20
N ARG A 147 22.54 -8.29 14.49
CA ARG A 147 22.42 -9.73 14.76
C ARG A 147 22.89 -10.55 13.57
N ILE A 148 22.36 -10.30 12.37
CA ILE A 148 22.77 -11.00 11.14
C ILE A 148 24.27 -10.85 10.91
N ARG A 149 24.81 -9.62 11.06
CA ARG A 149 26.25 -9.38 10.90
C ARG A 149 27.08 -10.14 11.94
N SER A 150 26.61 -10.24 13.18
CA SER A 150 27.29 -11.00 14.23
C SER A 150 27.26 -12.51 13.97
N SER A 151 26.10 -13.06 13.56
CA SER A 151 25.96 -14.47 13.18
C SER A 151 26.85 -14.82 12.00
N ALA A 152 26.80 -14.03 10.93
CA ALA A 152 27.63 -14.24 9.74
C ALA A 152 29.13 -14.18 10.06
N LYS A 153 29.55 -13.30 10.98
CA LYS A 153 30.95 -13.26 11.45
C LYS A 153 31.33 -14.52 12.24
N GLN A 154 30.48 -14.95 13.17
CA GLN A 154 30.72 -16.17 13.94
C GLN A 154 30.79 -17.41 13.05
N GLU A 155 29.88 -17.54 12.09
CA GLU A 155 29.87 -18.61 11.09
C GLU A 155 31.13 -18.57 10.20
N ALA A 156 31.55 -17.39 9.76
CA ALA A 156 32.78 -17.22 8.99
C ALA A 156 34.03 -17.60 9.81
N ASP A 157 34.11 -17.16 11.07
CA ASP A 157 35.22 -17.49 11.97
C ASP A 157 35.28 -19.00 12.24
N GLN A 158 34.13 -19.64 12.45
CA GLN A 158 34.03 -21.09 12.62
C GLN A 158 34.49 -21.83 11.36
N LEU A 159 34.03 -21.42 10.17
CA LEU A 159 34.47 -22.00 8.90
C LEU A 159 35.99 -21.83 8.69
N LEU A 160 36.54 -20.67 9.04
CA LEU A 160 37.99 -20.44 8.96
C LEU A 160 38.77 -21.33 9.92
N LEU A 161 38.26 -21.58 11.12
CA LEU A 161 38.88 -22.52 12.06
C LEU A 161 38.81 -23.96 11.55
N ASP A 162 37.65 -24.39 11.05
CA ASP A 162 37.45 -25.74 10.52
C ASP A 162 38.35 -26.01 9.30
N THR A 163 38.39 -25.06 8.36
CA THR A 163 39.26 -25.16 7.17
C THR A 163 40.75 -25.14 7.53
N ARG A 164 41.18 -24.35 8.53
CA ARG A 164 42.56 -24.39 9.04
C ARG A 164 42.89 -25.73 9.68
N ASN A 165 42.00 -26.26 10.52
CA ASN A 165 42.18 -27.57 11.15
C ASN A 165 42.28 -28.69 10.09
N GLU A 166 41.45 -28.63 9.04
CA GLU A 166 41.52 -29.57 7.93
C GLU A 166 42.81 -29.42 7.12
N ALA A 167 43.24 -28.19 6.83
CA ALA A 167 44.52 -27.92 6.19
C ALA A 167 45.70 -28.46 7.01
N GLU A 168 45.73 -28.25 8.32
CA GLU A 168 46.77 -28.80 9.20
C GLU A 168 46.78 -30.33 9.23
N ARG A 169 45.60 -30.96 9.26
CA ARG A 169 45.47 -32.43 9.19
C ARG A 169 45.98 -32.97 7.85
N THR A 170 45.65 -32.32 6.75
CA THR A 170 46.10 -32.73 5.41
C THR A 170 47.60 -32.53 5.23
N LEU A 171 48.17 -31.42 5.72
CA LEU A 171 49.62 -31.18 5.75
C LEU A 171 50.35 -32.22 6.60
N THR A 172 49.90 -32.46 7.84
CA THR A 172 50.50 -33.47 8.73
C THR A 172 50.46 -34.87 8.09
N SER A 173 49.35 -35.21 7.42
CA SER A 173 49.22 -36.48 6.70
C SER A 173 50.19 -36.58 5.51
N ALA A 174 50.33 -35.49 4.74
CA ALA A 174 51.26 -35.41 3.63
C ALA A 174 52.72 -35.51 4.10
N GLU A 175 53.08 -34.81 5.17
CA GLU A 175 54.42 -34.86 5.79
C GLU A 175 54.78 -36.26 6.29
N ARG A 176 53.84 -36.95 6.95
CA ARG A 176 54.02 -38.34 7.37
C ARG A 176 54.24 -39.27 6.19
N ARG A 177 53.47 -39.12 5.11
CA ARG A 177 53.64 -39.91 3.88
C ARG A 177 54.98 -39.61 3.22
N ALA A 178 55.37 -38.35 3.12
CA ALA A 178 56.66 -37.96 2.56
C ALA A 178 57.83 -38.54 3.39
N SER A 179 57.72 -38.49 4.72
CA SER A 179 58.73 -39.08 5.61
C SER A 179 58.84 -40.59 5.42
N ALA A 180 57.72 -41.31 5.38
CA ALA A 180 57.71 -42.76 5.13
C ALA A 180 58.30 -43.13 3.76
N ILE A 181 58.04 -42.33 2.71
CA ILE A 181 58.65 -42.53 1.39
C ILE A 181 60.16 -42.29 1.44
N ASN A 182 60.62 -41.26 2.16
CA ASN A 182 62.04 -40.97 2.30
C ASN A 182 62.77 -42.05 3.10
N GLU A 183 62.15 -42.59 4.15
CA GLU A 183 62.66 -43.72 4.92
C GLU A 183 62.80 -44.97 4.04
N ASP A 184 61.74 -45.36 3.32
CA ASP A 184 61.77 -46.49 2.37
C ASP A 184 62.81 -46.28 1.26
N ALA A 185 62.93 -45.06 0.71
CA ALA A 185 63.96 -44.74 -0.27
C ALA A 185 65.38 -44.88 0.31
N THR A 186 65.59 -44.45 1.56
CA THR A 186 66.87 -44.57 2.26
C THR A 186 67.21 -46.03 2.55
N GLU A 187 66.24 -46.83 2.99
CA GLU A 187 66.39 -48.28 3.18
C GLU A 187 66.78 -48.98 1.87
N ARG A 188 66.11 -48.66 0.76
CA ARG A 188 66.45 -49.20 -0.56
C ARG A 188 67.84 -48.77 -1.01
N LEU A 189 68.24 -47.52 -0.79
CA LEU A 189 69.58 -47.04 -1.14
C LEU A 189 70.66 -47.72 -0.30
N THR A 190 70.44 -47.91 1.00
CA THR A 190 71.39 -48.62 1.87
C THR A 190 71.48 -50.11 1.51
N GLN A 191 70.35 -50.75 1.17
CA GLN A 191 70.32 -52.11 0.66
C GLN A 191 71.09 -52.24 -0.66
N LEU A 192 70.84 -51.35 -1.62
CA LEU A 192 71.54 -51.32 -2.91
C LEU A 192 73.03 -51.07 -2.73
N THR A 193 73.42 -50.16 -1.85
CA THR A 193 74.83 -49.89 -1.50
C THR A 193 75.49 -51.11 -0.89
N ARG A 194 74.81 -51.80 0.04
CA ARG A 194 75.30 -53.06 0.63
C ARG A 194 75.49 -54.12 -0.45
N GLN A 195 74.50 -54.33 -1.31
CA GLN A 195 74.60 -55.28 -2.43
C GLN A 195 75.75 -54.93 -3.38
N HIS A 196 75.92 -53.65 -3.72
CA HIS A 196 77.01 -53.18 -4.55
C HIS A 196 78.38 -53.44 -3.91
N SER A 197 78.54 -53.12 -2.63
CA SER A 197 79.78 -53.41 -1.89
C SER A 197 80.07 -54.91 -1.81
N GLN A 198 79.05 -55.75 -1.61
CA GLN A 198 79.18 -57.21 -1.63
C GLN A 198 79.58 -57.73 -3.02
N ALA A 199 79.02 -57.16 -4.09
CA ALA A 199 79.38 -57.52 -5.46
C ALA A 199 80.83 -57.13 -5.77
N LEU A 200 81.28 -55.94 -5.36
CA LEU A 200 82.68 -55.53 -5.47
C LEU A 200 83.61 -56.41 -4.63
N GLY A 201 83.21 -56.78 -3.41
CA GLY A 201 83.95 -57.73 -2.57
C GLY A 201 84.10 -59.09 -3.23
N ARG A 202 83.01 -59.66 -3.76
CA ARG A 202 83.05 -60.91 -4.53
C ARG A 202 83.91 -60.81 -5.79
N LEU A 203 83.86 -59.69 -6.51
CA LEU A 203 84.74 -59.44 -7.66
C LEU A 203 86.21 -59.39 -7.23
N SER A 204 86.52 -58.75 -6.09
CA SER A 204 87.86 -58.73 -5.50
C SER A 204 88.31 -60.14 -5.11
N GLU A 205 87.48 -60.92 -4.42
CA GLU A 205 87.76 -62.32 -4.07
C GLU A 205 87.99 -63.18 -5.31
N ILE A 206 87.18 -63.01 -6.37
CA ILE A 206 87.38 -63.69 -7.66
C ILE A 206 88.72 -63.26 -8.27
N SER A 207 89.06 -61.97 -8.25
CA SER A 207 90.33 -61.50 -8.80
C SER A 207 91.53 -62.00 -7.99
N GLU A 208 91.40 -62.11 -6.66
CA GLU A 208 92.44 -62.61 -5.78
C GLU A 208 92.62 -64.12 -5.97
N THR A 209 91.53 -64.89 -6.03
CA THR A 209 91.57 -66.32 -6.36
C THR A 209 92.16 -66.56 -7.75
N LEU A 210 91.79 -65.77 -8.76
CA LEU A 210 92.44 -65.79 -10.08
C LEU A 210 93.93 -65.48 -9.99
N SER A 211 94.34 -64.49 -9.18
CA SER A 211 95.77 -64.16 -9.00
C SER A 211 96.55 -65.27 -8.29
N VAL A 212 95.93 -65.96 -7.32
CA VAL A 212 96.52 -67.13 -6.64
C VAL A 212 96.61 -68.29 -7.62
N LEU A 213 95.58 -68.53 -8.44
CA LEU A 213 95.60 -69.58 -9.46
C LEU A 213 96.67 -69.30 -10.53
N LEU A 214 96.84 -68.04 -10.96
CA LEU A 214 97.91 -67.65 -11.88
C LEU A 214 99.31 -67.85 -11.26
N ARG A 215 99.50 -67.51 -9.98
CA ARG A 215 100.77 -67.82 -9.27
C ARG A 215 100.97 -69.32 -9.06
N ALA A 216 99.90 -70.06 -8.80
CA ALA A 216 99.94 -71.51 -8.71
C ALA A 216 100.35 -72.10 -10.06
N GLU A 217 99.80 -71.61 -11.18
CA GLU A 217 100.19 -71.99 -12.54
C GLU A 217 101.66 -71.62 -12.84
N GLU A 218 102.12 -70.44 -12.42
CA GLU A 218 103.52 -70.03 -12.60
C GLU A 218 104.50 -70.87 -11.78
N SER A 219 104.16 -71.23 -10.53
CA SER A 219 104.97 -72.07 -9.65
C SER A 219 104.89 -73.57 -9.94
N ALA A 220 103.76 -74.03 -10.49
CA ALA A 220 103.52 -75.38 -10.96
C ALA A 220 104.46 -75.79 -12.09
N GLY A 221 104.97 -74.81 -12.85
CA GLY A 221 105.61 -75.06 -14.12
C GLY A 221 104.61 -75.61 -15.15
N PRO A 222 105.06 -75.94 -16.37
CA PRO A 222 104.18 -76.39 -17.45
C PRO A 222 103.31 -77.56 -16.99
N LEU A 223 102.00 -77.48 -17.26
CA LEU A 223 100.95 -78.46 -16.91
C LEU A 223 101.34 -79.93 -17.19
N GLU A 224 102.30 -80.17 -18.09
CA GLU A 224 102.93 -81.46 -18.33
C GLU A 224 103.49 -82.14 -17.07
N LYS A 225 104.09 -81.41 -16.13
CA LYS A 225 104.69 -82.01 -14.92
C LYS A 225 103.66 -82.47 -13.89
N MET A 226 102.51 -81.79 -13.80
CA MET A 226 101.48 -82.13 -12.82
C MET A 226 100.58 -83.28 -13.30
N VAL A 227 100.40 -83.42 -14.62
CA VAL A 227 99.73 -84.59 -15.21
C VAL A 227 100.54 -85.87 -14.99
N GLU A 228 101.88 -85.80 -14.99
CA GLU A 228 102.74 -86.92 -14.61
C GLU A 228 102.60 -87.32 -13.13
N GLU A 229 102.47 -86.35 -12.22
CA GLU A 229 102.24 -86.59 -10.79
C GLU A 229 100.86 -87.20 -10.52
N ILE A 230 99.80 -86.71 -11.17
CA ILE A 230 98.43 -87.26 -11.03
C ILE A 230 98.31 -88.64 -11.69
N ALA A 231 99.01 -88.87 -12.81
CA ALA A 231 99.13 -90.19 -13.43
C ALA A 231 99.90 -91.19 -12.55
N LYS A 232 100.75 -90.72 -11.63
CA LYS A 232 101.40 -91.54 -10.58
C LYS A 232 100.49 -91.72 -9.34
N ALA A 233 99.76 -90.69 -8.92
CA ALA A 233 98.89 -90.72 -7.74
C ALA A 233 97.59 -91.52 -7.95
N SER A 234 97.09 -91.63 -9.19
CA SER A 234 95.89 -92.41 -9.53
C SER A 234 96.10 -93.93 -9.56
N ARG A 235 97.29 -94.43 -9.17
CA ARG A 235 97.61 -95.87 -9.08
C ARG A 235 97.49 -96.45 -7.65
N HIS A 236 97.19 -95.64 -6.64
CA HIS A 236 97.05 -96.09 -5.24
C HIS A 236 95.77 -95.53 -4.61
N ASP A 237 94.60 -96.06 -5.00
CA ASP A 237 93.55 -96.43 -4.04
C ASP A 237 92.30 -96.93 -4.79
N ARG A 238 92.12 -98.25 -4.79
CA ARG A 238 90.97 -98.95 -5.38
C ARG A 238 90.56 -100.13 -4.51
N GLN A 239 90.01 -99.90 -3.31
CA GLN A 239 89.23 -100.84 -2.48
C GLN A 239 88.89 -100.09 -1.18
N GLU A 240 87.68 -100.02 -0.61
CA GLU A 240 86.55 -100.94 -0.53
C GLU A 240 85.20 -100.18 -0.36
N ARG A 241 84.09 -100.82 -0.74
CA ARG A 241 82.71 -100.46 -0.34
C ARG A 241 82.37 -101.08 1.01
N PRO A 242 81.31 -100.61 1.69
CA PRO A 242 80.11 -101.47 1.72
C PRO A 242 78.80 -100.73 1.42
N ASP A 243 77.90 -101.47 0.76
CA ASP A 243 76.49 -101.18 0.53
C ASP A 243 75.68 -101.15 1.83
N HIS A 244 74.67 -100.27 1.94
CA HIS A 244 73.36 -100.52 2.56
C HIS A 244 72.30 -99.67 1.84
N GLN A 245 71.26 -100.33 1.36
CA GLN A 245 70.01 -99.85 0.76
C GLN A 245 68.87 -100.41 1.66
N PRO A 246 67.58 -100.11 1.42
CA PRO A 246 66.83 -98.86 1.36
C PRO A 246 65.71 -98.83 2.45
N ASP A 247 64.97 -97.73 2.60
CA ASP A 247 63.52 -97.82 2.89
C ASP A 247 62.77 -96.51 2.59
N ALA A 248 61.69 -96.66 1.86
CA ALA A 248 60.57 -95.74 1.65
C ALA A 248 59.29 -96.62 1.69
N PRO A 249 58.03 -96.12 1.71
CA PRO A 249 57.50 -94.76 1.88
C PRO A 249 56.29 -94.71 2.86
N ARG A 250 55.65 -93.53 3.04
CA ARG A 250 54.18 -93.42 2.90
C ARG A 250 53.69 -91.97 2.79
N ALA A 251 52.75 -91.81 1.86
CA ALA A 251 52.14 -90.58 1.40
C ALA A 251 50.77 -90.31 2.07
N HIS A 252 50.26 -89.10 1.81
CA HIS A 252 48.86 -88.61 1.75
C HIS A 252 48.74 -87.30 2.57
N ALA A 253 48.27 -86.16 2.07
CA ALA A 253 47.69 -85.80 0.78
C ALA A 253 47.84 -84.28 0.57
N GLN A 254 48.10 -83.85 -0.67
CA GLN A 254 47.69 -82.53 -1.15
C GLN A 254 46.23 -82.64 -1.61
N PRO A 255 45.46 -81.53 -1.59
CA PRO A 255 45.29 -80.86 -2.87
C PRO A 255 45.23 -79.32 -2.83
N GLN A 256 45.69 -78.77 -3.96
CA GLN A 256 45.18 -77.60 -4.69
C GLN A 256 45.76 -76.19 -4.40
N ALA A 257 46.39 -75.70 -5.47
CA ALA A 257 46.84 -74.35 -5.72
C ALA A 257 45.67 -73.38 -5.96
N PRO A 258 45.81 -72.08 -5.61
CA PRO A 258 44.96 -71.04 -6.16
C PRO A 258 45.51 -70.57 -7.52
N HIS A 259 44.65 -70.60 -8.55
CA HIS A 259 44.87 -69.91 -9.81
C HIS A 259 44.94 -68.38 -9.63
N PRO A 260 45.63 -67.65 -10.54
CA PRO A 260 45.79 -66.21 -10.49
C PRO A 260 44.53 -65.48 -10.99
N GLN A 261 44.13 -64.40 -10.30
CA GLN A 261 43.12 -63.44 -10.75
C GLN A 261 43.77 -62.15 -11.29
N PRO A 262 43.22 -61.52 -12.35
CA PRO A 262 43.70 -60.27 -12.92
C PRO A 262 43.39 -59.03 -12.03
N PRO A 263 44.08 -57.88 -12.24
CA PRO A 263 44.06 -56.73 -11.34
C PRO A 263 42.74 -55.95 -11.36
N GLN A 264 42.29 -55.56 -10.17
CA GLN A 264 41.16 -54.64 -9.97
C GLN A 264 41.60 -53.18 -10.16
N GLN A 265 40.86 -52.44 -10.99
CA GLN A 265 41.00 -51.01 -11.20
C GLN A 265 40.39 -50.19 -10.03
N PRO A 266 40.88 -48.97 -9.74
CA PRO A 266 40.29 -48.07 -8.76
C PRO A 266 38.91 -47.56 -9.21
N PRO A 267 38.00 -47.18 -8.28
CA PRO A 267 36.70 -46.66 -8.64
C PRO A 267 36.81 -45.24 -9.21
N PHE A 268 36.26 -45.04 -10.41
CA PHE A 268 36.01 -43.72 -10.98
C PHE A 268 34.87 -42.99 -10.21
N PRO A 269 34.87 -41.65 -10.17
CA PRO A 269 33.83 -40.85 -9.51
C PRO A 269 32.49 -40.98 -10.25
N PRO A 270 31.34 -40.74 -9.58
CA PRO A 270 30.04 -40.78 -10.24
C PRO A 270 29.91 -39.59 -11.22
N GLN A 271 29.59 -39.88 -12.48
CA GLN A 271 29.10 -38.86 -13.43
C GLN A 271 27.60 -38.58 -13.19
N PRO A 272 27.13 -37.35 -13.45
CA PRO A 272 25.78 -36.91 -13.12
C PRO A 272 24.73 -37.47 -14.08
N VAL A 273 23.60 -37.90 -13.53
CA VAL A 273 22.39 -38.27 -14.29
C VAL A 273 21.58 -36.99 -14.59
N PRO A 274 21.06 -36.78 -15.81
CA PRO A 274 20.20 -35.63 -16.11
C PRO A 274 18.83 -35.78 -15.43
N PRO A 275 18.18 -34.70 -14.96
CA PRO A 275 16.84 -34.79 -14.41
C PRO A 275 15.80 -34.87 -15.54
N GLN A 276 14.94 -35.89 -15.51
CA GLN A 276 13.64 -35.84 -16.16
C GLN A 276 12.52 -36.07 -15.13
N PRO A 277 11.35 -35.45 -15.33
CA PRO A 277 10.42 -35.19 -14.24
C PRO A 277 9.25 -36.17 -14.16
N HIS A 278 8.81 -36.39 -12.92
CA HIS A 278 7.43 -36.65 -12.46
C HIS A 278 6.79 -38.04 -12.62
N GLY A 279 6.53 -38.65 -11.45
CA GLY A 279 5.43 -39.56 -11.17
C GLY A 279 4.90 -39.27 -9.76
N GLN A 280 3.58 -39.07 -9.64
CA GLN A 280 2.81 -38.47 -8.54
C GLN A 280 2.86 -39.22 -7.20
N PRO A 281 2.36 -38.58 -6.11
CA PRO A 281 1.19 -39.18 -5.48
C PRO A 281 0.06 -38.17 -5.25
N GLN A 282 -1.14 -38.61 -5.61
CA GLN A 282 -2.41 -37.93 -5.38
C GLN A 282 -2.77 -37.98 -3.89
N GLY A 283 -3.12 -36.84 -3.31
CA GLY A 283 -3.71 -36.79 -1.97
C GLY A 283 -3.62 -35.41 -1.33
N ALA A 284 -4.50 -34.48 -1.72
CA ALA A 284 -5.05 -33.43 -0.84
C ALA A 284 -6.08 -32.61 -1.62
N HIS A 285 -7.26 -32.43 -1.03
CA HIS A 285 -8.31 -31.53 -1.52
C HIS A 285 -7.80 -30.11 -1.73
N ALA A 286 -8.01 -29.56 -2.93
CA ALA A 286 -7.90 -28.12 -3.21
C ALA A 286 -9.27 -27.59 -3.63
N MET A 287 -9.71 -26.54 -2.94
CA MET A 287 -10.93 -25.75 -3.18
C MET A 287 -10.89 -25.09 -4.57
N PRO A 288 -12.04 -24.72 -5.17
CA PRO A 288 -12.05 -24.01 -6.45
C PRO A 288 -11.46 -22.60 -6.30
N PRO A 289 -10.77 -22.05 -7.32
CA PRO A 289 -10.24 -20.70 -7.24
C PRO A 289 -11.39 -19.68 -7.25
N ALA A 290 -11.34 -18.77 -6.28
CA ALA A 290 -12.20 -17.61 -6.22
C ALA A 290 -11.90 -16.66 -7.39
N ASN A 291 -12.99 -16.17 -8.00
CA ASN A 291 -13.07 -15.03 -8.90
C ASN A 291 -12.04 -13.94 -8.55
N MET A 292 -11.15 -13.62 -9.49
CA MET A 292 -10.47 -12.33 -9.52
C MET A 292 -11.36 -11.35 -10.28
N PRO A 293 -11.61 -10.12 -9.78
CA PRO A 293 -12.26 -9.08 -10.56
C PRO A 293 -11.27 -8.52 -11.60
N GLU A 294 -11.73 -8.41 -12.85
CA GLU A 294 -11.02 -7.75 -13.95
C GLU A 294 -10.66 -6.29 -13.63
N PRO A 295 -9.55 -5.75 -14.15
CA PRO A 295 -9.25 -4.32 -14.05
C PRO A 295 -10.22 -3.51 -14.94
N PRO A 296 -10.64 -2.31 -14.54
CA PRO A 296 -11.61 -1.53 -15.31
C PRO A 296 -11.01 -1.07 -16.64
N HIS A 297 -11.73 -1.34 -17.73
CA HIS A 297 -11.52 -0.72 -19.03
C HIS A 297 -11.69 0.80 -18.92
N VAL A 298 -10.60 1.55 -19.16
CA VAL A 298 -10.63 2.99 -19.31
C VAL A 298 -11.17 3.31 -20.70
N ILE A 299 -12.40 3.84 -20.76
CA ILE A 299 -12.97 4.41 -21.98
C ILE A 299 -12.25 5.74 -22.26
N PRO A 300 -11.64 5.95 -23.45
CA PRO A 300 -11.07 7.25 -23.77
C PRO A 300 -12.19 8.27 -24.03
N MET A 301 -12.19 9.36 -23.26
CA MET A 301 -12.99 10.56 -23.54
C MET A 301 -12.50 11.24 -24.83
N PRO A 302 -13.39 11.83 -25.66
CA PRO A 302 -12.98 12.58 -26.85
C PRO A 302 -12.34 13.93 -26.44
N PRO A 303 -11.41 14.48 -27.24
CA PRO A 303 -10.72 15.71 -26.91
C PRO A 303 -11.68 16.92 -26.99
N ALA A 304 -11.59 17.79 -25.98
CA ALA A 304 -12.27 19.07 -25.94
C ALA A 304 -11.74 19.99 -27.06
N GLY A 305 -12.66 20.66 -27.74
CA GLY A 305 -12.36 21.57 -28.85
C GLY A 305 -11.48 22.74 -28.42
N GLU A 306 -10.59 23.12 -29.33
CA GLU A 306 -9.83 24.37 -29.29
C GLU A 306 -10.76 25.59 -29.40
N PRO A 307 -10.46 26.70 -28.72
CA PRO A 307 -11.11 27.98 -28.96
C PRO A 307 -10.52 28.63 -30.23
N ALA A 308 -11.38 28.98 -31.18
CA ALA A 308 -11.00 29.83 -32.30
C ALA A 308 -10.92 31.30 -31.86
N GLU A 309 -9.78 31.94 -32.14
CA GLU A 309 -9.66 33.39 -32.35
C GLU A 309 -10.32 33.83 -33.66
#